data_AF-A0A4R4TR16-F1
#
_entry.id   AF-A0A4R4TR16-F1
#
_cell.length_a   1.000
_cell.length_b   1.000
_cell.length_c   1.000
_cell.angle_alpha   90.00
_cell.angle_beta   90.00
_cell.angle_gamma   90.00
#
_symmetry.space_group_name_H-M   'P 1'
#
loop_
_entity.id
_entity.type
_entity.pdbx_description
1 polymer ?
#
loop_
_entity_poly.entity_id
_entity_poly.type
_entity_poly.pdbx_seq_one_letter_code
_entity_poly.pdbx_strand_id
1 'polypeptide(L)'
;MDIVEILLASLRGAFAPEAAVYALAAIGLNVHFGYTGLLNFGQVGFMLVGAYGLAISVSTFGWPMWVGVLVGMACAAVLALLLGVPTLRLRGDYLAIVTIAAAEIMRLVYRAEFANEVTGSVYGLQQFATPFFELNPIPSGSYGFGRFSYSDRDLWVMIVGWGLVALVAVMVYLLMHSPWGRVLRGIREDEDAVRALGKNVFGFKIQSLLLGGVIGGLAGVMFAIGFQSVQPDTFNPEITFFLWTVLL
;
A
#
# COMPACT_ATOMS: atom_id res chain seq x y z
N MET A 1 -9.57 12.35 31.40
CA MET A 1 -8.74 12.24 30.19
C MET A 1 -8.28 13.64 29.84
N ASP A 2 -7.00 13.93 30.03
CA ASP A 2 -6.45 15.28 29.82
C ASP A 2 -6.38 15.59 28.32
N ILE A 3 -6.92 16.75 27.90
CA ILE A 3 -6.90 17.21 26.51
C ILE A 3 -5.46 17.27 25.96
N VAL A 4 -4.49 17.58 26.83
CA VAL A 4 -3.07 17.62 26.50
C VAL A 4 -2.55 16.22 26.12
N GLU A 5 -2.99 15.16 26.80
CA GLU A 5 -2.58 13.79 26.45
C GLU A 5 -3.17 13.35 25.13
N ILE A 6 -4.42 13.73 24.84
CA ILE A 6 -5.06 13.46 23.54
C ILE A 6 -4.27 14.15 22.42
N LEU A 7 -3.94 15.43 22.58
CA LEU A 7 -3.17 16.18 21.58
C LEU A 7 -1.77 15.60 21.37
N LEU A 8 -1.08 15.21 22.45
CA LEU A 8 0.24 14.58 22.35
C LEU A 8 0.17 13.20 21.70
N ALA A 9 -0.85 12.40 22.00
CA ALA A 9 -1.06 11.10 21.36
C ALA A 9 -1.38 11.26 19.87
N SER A 10 -2.21 12.24 19.50
CA SER A 10 -2.48 12.58 18.10
C SER A 10 -1.23 13.04 17.36
N LEU A 11 -0.41 13.90 17.97
CA LEU A 11 0.87 14.33 17.39
C LEU A 11 1.85 13.16 17.24
N ARG A 12 1.91 12.26 18.23
CA ARG A 12 2.74 11.04 18.14
C ARG A 12 2.28 10.15 16.99
N GLY A 13 0.97 9.94 16.85
CA GLY A 13 0.37 9.16 15.77
C GLY A 13 0.62 9.75 14.38
N ALA A 14 0.66 11.07 14.26
CA ALA A 14 0.90 11.76 12.99
C ALA A 14 2.28 11.44 12.37
N PHE A 15 3.30 11.16 13.20
CA PHE A 15 4.63 10.80 12.73
C PHE A 15 4.94 9.31 12.85
N ALA A 16 4.01 8.52 13.40
CA ALA A 16 4.23 7.10 13.65
C ALA A 16 4.41 6.30 12.35
N PRO A 17 5.04 5.11 12.40
CA PRO A 17 5.17 4.22 11.25
C PRO A 17 3.87 3.98 10.48
N GLU A 18 2.74 3.88 11.19
CA GLU A 18 1.41 3.69 10.63
C GLU A 18 0.99 4.83 9.71
N ALA A 19 1.30 6.06 10.10
CA ALA A 19 1.04 7.24 9.29
C ALA A 19 1.83 7.19 7.97
N ALA A 20 3.09 6.74 8.00
CA ALA A 20 3.89 6.58 6.78
C ALA A 20 3.32 5.49 5.84
N VAL A 21 2.83 4.38 6.39
CA VAL A 21 2.14 3.32 5.63
C VAL A 21 0.88 3.86 4.96
N TYR A 22 0.04 4.57 5.71
CA TYR A 22 -1.20 5.14 5.16
C TYR A 22 -0.90 6.25 4.15
N ALA A 23 0.14 7.06 4.35
CA ALA A 23 0.58 8.03 3.37
C ALA A 23 1.04 7.35 2.06
N LEU A 24 1.84 6.28 2.11
CA LEU A 24 2.22 5.51 0.92
C LEU A 24 1.00 4.94 0.20
N ALA A 25 0.10 4.30 0.94
CA ALA A 25 -1.09 3.71 0.36
C ALA A 25 -2.01 4.77 -0.27
N ALA A 26 -2.14 5.93 0.37
CA ALA A 26 -2.87 7.09 -0.14
C ALA A 26 -2.23 7.67 -1.40
N ILE A 27 -0.89 7.75 -1.49
CA ILE A 27 -0.20 8.15 -2.74
C ILE A 27 -0.56 7.17 -3.88
N GLY A 28 -0.58 5.86 -3.62
CA GLY A 28 -1.02 4.87 -4.59
C GLY A 28 -2.47 5.06 -5.03
N LEU A 29 -3.37 5.31 -4.08
CA LEU A 29 -4.77 5.61 -4.35
C LEU A 29 -4.95 6.94 -5.12
N ASN A 30 -4.11 7.94 -4.86
CA ASN A 30 -4.10 9.21 -5.59
C ASN A 30 -3.76 9.01 -7.06
N VAL A 31 -2.85 8.07 -7.39
CA VAL A 31 -2.57 7.70 -8.78
C VAL A 31 -3.82 7.14 -9.46
N HIS A 32 -4.58 6.27 -8.78
CA HIS A 32 -5.81 5.71 -9.33
C HIS A 32 -6.89 6.77 -9.53
N PHE A 33 -7.28 7.45 -8.46
CA PHE A 33 -8.42 8.35 -8.49
C PHE A 33 -8.03 9.78 -8.82
N GLY A 34 -7.10 10.37 -8.06
CA GLY A 34 -6.74 11.78 -8.18
C GLY A 34 -6.16 12.16 -9.54
N TYR A 35 -5.46 11.26 -10.23
CA TYR A 35 -4.90 11.57 -11.55
C TYR A 35 -5.68 10.96 -12.71
N THR A 36 -6.24 9.76 -12.56
CA THR A 36 -6.85 9.00 -13.67
C THR A 36 -8.38 8.89 -13.57
N GLY A 37 -8.98 9.23 -12.43
CA GLY A 37 -10.42 9.12 -12.21
C GLY A 37 -10.93 7.70 -11.94
N LEU A 38 -10.05 6.75 -11.63
CA LEU A 38 -10.41 5.38 -11.31
C LEU A 38 -10.85 5.28 -9.85
N LEU A 39 -12.15 5.11 -9.62
CA LEU A 39 -12.72 4.87 -8.29
C LEU A 39 -12.30 3.48 -7.78
N ASN A 40 -11.27 3.43 -6.94
CA ASN A 40 -10.78 2.21 -6.32
C ASN A 40 -11.06 2.22 -4.81
N PHE A 41 -11.80 1.23 -4.33
CA PHE A 41 -12.06 1.00 -2.90
C PHE A 41 -11.39 -0.28 -2.36
N GLY A 42 -10.61 -0.96 -3.21
CA GLY A 42 -9.83 -2.15 -2.88
C GLY A 42 -8.33 -1.90 -2.70
N GLN A 43 -7.89 -0.66 -2.40
CA GLN A 43 -6.46 -0.36 -2.20
C GLN A 43 -5.83 -1.24 -1.12
N VAL A 44 -6.58 -1.56 -0.06
CA VAL A 44 -6.15 -2.50 0.99
C VAL A 44 -5.85 -3.90 0.45
N GLY A 45 -6.50 -4.35 -0.64
CA GLY A 45 -6.21 -5.63 -1.27
C GLY A 45 -4.80 -5.68 -1.88
N PHE A 46 -4.34 -4.57 -2.45
CA PHE A 46 -2.95 -4.43 -2.90
C PHE A 46 -1.97 -4.46 -1.73
N MET A 47 -2.30 -3.75 -0.64
CA MET A 47 -1.50 -3.80 0.59
C MET A 47 -1.41 -5.22 1.14
N LEU A 48 -2.54 -5.92 1.23
CA LEU A 48 -2.62 -7.30 1.71
C LEU A 48 -1.68 -8.21 0.90
N VAL A 49 -1.82 -8.20 -0.42
CA VAL A 49 -1.01 -9.05 -1.32
C VAL A 49 0.47 -8.69 -1.26
N GLY A 50 0.82 -7.41 -1.11
CA GLY A 50 2.20 -6.98 -0.91
C GLY A 50 2.79 -7.47 0.41
N ALA A 51 2.05 -7.30 1.51
CA ALA A 51 2.44 -7.74 2.84
C ALA A 51 2.64 -9.26 2.91
N TYR A 52 1.68 -10.02 2.39
CA TYR A 52 1.76 -11.48 2.34
C TYR A 52 2.82 -11.97 1.35
N GLY A 53 3.03 -11.29 0.23
CA GLY A 53 4.10 -11.66 -0.71
C GLY A 53 5.48 -11.60 -0.05
N LEU A 54 5.75 -10.59 0.78
CA LEU A 54 6.95 -10.56 1.62
C LEU A 54 6.94 -11.69 2.65
N ALA A 55 5.90 -11.78 3.46
CA ALA A 55 5.86 -12.69 4.60
C ALA A 55 5.95 -14.16 4.19
N ILE A 56 5.23 -14.58 3.15
CA ILE A 56 5.26 -15.95 2.61
C ILE A 56 6.66 -16.28 2.06
N SER A 57 7.26 -15.35 1.31
CA SER A 57 8.59 -15.58 0.73
C SER A 57 9.64 -15.86 1.80
N VAL A 58 9.58 -15.16 2.93
CA VAL A 58 10.57 -15.32 4.00
C VAL A 58 10.19 -16.45 4.95
N SER A 59 8.98 -16.43 5.52
CA SER A 59 8.57 -17.39 6.56
C SER A 59 8.32 -18.78 6.02
N THR A 60 7.74 -18.90 4.81
CA THR A 60 7.34 -20.19 4.25
C THR A 60 8.40 -20.77 3.33
N PHE A 61 8.99 -19.93 2.45
CA PHE A 61 10.00 -20.39 1.49
C PHE A 61 11.45 -20.17 1.93
N GLY A 62 11.69 -19.45 3.03
CA GLY A 62 13.04 -19.18 3.54
C GLY A 62 13.88 -18.30 2.62
N TRP A 63 13.26 -17.54 1.71
CA TRP A 63 13.99 -16.67 0.78
C TRP A 63 14.51 -15.41 1.47
N PRO A 64 15.56 -14.77 0.91
CA PRO A 64 16.05 -13.51 1.44
C PRO A 64 14.95 -12.43 1.46
N MET A 65 14.88 -11.65 2.54
CA MET A 65 13.85 -10.62 2.76
C MET A 65 13.69 -9.68 1.56
N TRP A 66 14.81 -9.21 0.99
CA TRP A 66 14.79 -8.31 -0.16
C TRP A 66 14.17 -8.93 -1.41
N VAL A 67 14.35 -10.23 -1.62
CA VAL A 67 13.64 -10.97 -2.67
C VAL A 67 12.15 -11.00 -2.35
N GLY A 68 11.78 -11.23 -1.09
CA GLY A 68 10.39 -11.15 -0.62
C GLY A 68 9.74 -9.78 -0.87
N VAL A 69 10.47 -8.68 -0.71
CA VAL A 69 9.97 -7.32 -1.04
C VAL A 69 9.63 -7.23 -2.54
N LEU A 70 10.51 -7.73 -3.41
CA LEU A 70 10.28 -7.75 -4.86
C LEU A 70 9.08 -8.65 -5.23
N VAL A 71 8.96 -9.81 -4.58
CA VAL A 71 7.81 -10.71 -4.76
C VAL A 71 6.51 -10.03 -4.34
N GLY A 72 6.47 -9.35 -3.19
CA GLY A 72 5.30 -8.58 -2.75
C GLY A 72 4.87 -7.53 -3.77
N MET A 73 5.81 -6.74 -4.31
CA MET A 73 5.51 -5.77 -5.36
C MET A 73 5.06 -6.43 -6.67
N ALA A 74 5.67 -7.55 -7.05
CA ALA A 74 5.28 -8.30 -8.23
C ALA A 74 3.86 -8.87 -8.09
N CYS A 75 3.49 -9.42 -6.93
CA CYS A 75 2.15 -9.90 -6.66
C CYS A 75 1.11 -8.76 -6.72
N ALA A 76 1.44 -7.56 -6.22
CA ALA A 76 0.58 -6.38 -6.37
C ALA A 76 0.42 -5.95 -7.85
N ALA A 77 1.48 -6.03 -8.65
CA ALA A 77 1.41 -5.77 -10.09
C ALA A 77 0.54 -6.81 -10.81
N VAL A 78 0.68 -8.10 -10.46
CA VAL A 78 -0.16 -9.18 -10.99
C VAL A 78 -1.62 -8.96 -10.63
N LEU A 79 -1.91 -8.60 -9.37
CA LEU A 79 -3.28 -8.27 -8.94
C LEU A 79 -3.84 -7.09 -9.75
N ALA A 80 -3.03 -6.07 -10.02
CA ALA A 80 -3.46 -4.91 -10.80
C ALA A 80 -3.82 -5.29 -12.24
N LEU A 81 -3.04 -6.17 -12.87
CA LEU A 81 -3.35 -6.68 -14.21
C LEU A 81 -4.60 -7.56 -14.21
N LEU A 82 -4.69 -8.48 -13.24
CA LEU A 82 -5.81 -9.40 -13.09
C LEU A 82 -7.12 -8.64 -12.88
N LEU A 83 -7.12 -7.58 -12.06
CA LEU A 83 -8.29 -6.73 -11.87
C LEU A 83 -8.50 -5.80 -13.05
N GLY A 84 -7.46 -5.15 -13.57
CA GLY A 84 -7.58 -4.10 -14.56
C GLY A 84 -8.15 -4.56 -15.90
N VAL A 85 -7.73 -5.73 -16.39
CA VAL A 85 -8.17 -6.24 -17.69
C VAL A 85 -9.69 -6.41 -17.79
N PRO A 86 -10.38 -7.06 -16.85
CA PRO A 86 -11.84 -7.18 -16.87
C PRO A 86 -12.55 -5.90 -16.39
N THR A 87 -12.03 -5.21 -15.37
CA THR A 87 -12.77 -4.12 -14.71
C THR A 87 -12.77 -2.81 -15.47
N LEU A 88 -11.69 -2.48 -16.19
CA LEU A 88 -11.60 -1.22 -16.94
C LEU A 88 -12.49 -1.20 -18.19
N ARG A 89 -13.16 -2.32 -18.50
CA ARG A 89 -14.20 -2.41 -19.54
C ARG A 89 -15.59 -2.05 -19.00
N LEU A 90 -15.75 -1.89 -17.69
CA LEU A 90 -17.01 -1.58 -17.03
C LEU A 90 -17.13 -0.06 -16.79
N ARG A 91 -18.35 0.41 -16.46
CA ARG A 91 -18.54 1.81 -16.01
C ARG A 91 -17.85 2.03 -14.66
N GLY A 92 -17.44 3.27 -14.38
CA GLY A 92 -16.63 3.63 -13.20
C GLY A 92 -17.17 3.09 -11.87
N ASP A 93 -18.49 3.14 -11.66
CA ASP A 93 -19.12 2.67 -10.43
C ASP A 93 -18.95 1.15 -10.21
N TYR A 94 -18.84 0.37 -11.29
CA TYR A 94 -18.58 -1.06 -11.19
C TYR A 94 -17.14 -1.37 -10.80
N LEU A 95 -16.17 -0.52 -11.18
CA LEU A 95 -14.78 -0.68 -10.76
C LEU A 95 -14.67 -0.57 -9.23
N ALA A 96 -15.40 0.37 -8.63
CA ALA A 96 -15.47 0.51 -7.17
C ALA A 96 -15.98 -0.78 -6.50
N ILE A 97 -17.10 -1.33 -6.97
CA ILE A 97 -17.69 -2.57 -6.41
C ILE A 97 -16.72 -3.75 -6.57
N VAL A 98 -16.12 -3.93 -7.75
CA VAL A 98 -15.22 -5.06 -8.01
C VAL A 98 -13.95 -4.96 -7.17
N THR A 99 -13.40 -3.76 -6.95
CA THR A 99 -12.19 -3.60 -6.14
C THR A 99 -12.42 -3.91 -4.67
N ILE A 100 -13.58 -3.53 -4.09
CA ILE A 100 -13.98 -3.93 -2.73
C ILE A 100 -14.10 -5.45 -2.64
N ALA A 101 -14.85 -6.04 -3.56
CA ALA A 101 -15.08 -7.48 -3.59
C ALA A 101 -13.75 -8.25 -3.75
N ALA A 102 -12.85 -7.76 -4.60
CA ALA A 102 -11.54 -8.37 -4.79
C ALA A 102 -10.70 -8.32 -3.50
N ALA A 103 -10.63 -7.17 -2.82
CA ALA A 103 -9.92 -7.06 -1.55
C ALA A 103 -10.46 -8.03 -0.49
N GLU A 104 -11.79 -8.15 -0.40
CA GLU A 104 -12.45 -9.06 0.54
C GLU A 104 -12.26 -10.54 0.16
N ILE A 105 -12.35 -10.89 -1.13
CA ILE A 105 -12.07 -12.25 -1.60
C ILE A 105 -10.64 -12.63 -1.27
N MET A 106 -9.65 -11.75 -1.52
CA MET A 106 -8.27 -12.02 -1.14
C MET A 106 -8.19 -12.26 0.37
N ARG A 107 -8.74 -11.36 1.20
CA ARG A 107 -8.75 -11.51 2.67
C ARG A 107 -9.29 -12.88 3.11
N LEU A 108 -10.41 -13.31 2.54
CA LEU A 108 -11.01 -14.62 2.85
C LEU A 108 -10.14 -15.79 2.36
N VAL A 109 -9.48 -15.67 1.21
CA VAL A 109 -8.56 -16.69 0.68
C VAL A 109 -7.34 -16.85 1.58
N TYR A 110 -6.72 -15.75 2.05
CA TYR A 110 -5.57 -15.83 2.97
C TYR A 110 -5.96 -16.37 4.35
N ARG A 111 -7.20 -16.13 4.77
CA ARG A 111 -7.79 -16.65 6.02
C ARG A 111 -8.26 -18.10 5.92
N ALA A 112 -8.32 -18.67 4.72
CA ALA A 112 -8.91 -19.99 4.53
C ALA A 112 -8.00 -21.11 5.08
N GLU A 113 -8.61 -22.14 5.67
CA GLU A 113 -7.86 -23.23 6.30
C GLU A 113 -7.01 -24.03 5.29
N PHE A 114 -7.45 -24.13 4.03
CA PHE A 114 -6.66 -24.81 3.00
C PHE A 114 -5.31 -24.13 2.71
N ALA A 115 -5.17 -22.85 3.06
CA ALA A 115 -3.97 -22.06 2.83
C ALA A 115 -3.05 -21.99 4.07
N ASN A 116 -3.41 -22.66 5.17
CA ASN A 116 -2.75 -22.54 6.48
C ASN A 116 -1.22 -22.76 6.40
N GLU A 117 -0.76 -23.79 5.70
CA GLU A 117 0.67 -24.10 5.55
C GLU A 117 1.47 -22.96 4.90
N VAL A 118 0.81 -22.13 4.09
CA VAL A 118 1.46 -21.04 3.35
C VAL A 118 1.25 -19.69 4.03
N THR A 119 0.03 -19.41 4.52
CA THR A 119 -0.39 -18.07 4.98
C THR A 119 -0.46 -17.95 6.50
N GLY A 120 -0.42 -19.06 7.24
CA GLY A 120 -0.73 -19.11 8.66
C GLY A 120 -2.22 -18.91 8.99
N SER A 121 -3.10 -18.92 7.98
CA SER A 121 -4.57 -18.78 8.14
C SER A 121 -4.92 -17.57 9.03
N VAL A 122 -5.78 -17.75 10.02
CA VAL A 122 -6.21 -16.72 10.98
C VAL A 122 -5.04 -16.14 11.80
N TYR A 123 -4.02 -16.94 12.12
CA TYR A 123 -2.89 -16.50 12.94
C TYR A 123 -1.87 -15.67 12.15
N GLY A 124 -1.90 -15.80 10.82
CA GLY A 124 -0.99 -15.09 9.94
C GLY A 124 0.47 -15.52 10.09
N LEU A 125 1.37 -14.68 9.59
CA LEU A 125 2.82 -14.89 9.63
C LEU A 125 3.47 -13.84 10.52
N GLN A 126 4.58 -14.19 11.17
CA GLN A 126 5.31 -13.32 12.09
C GLN A 126 6.83 -13.45 11.89
N GLN A 127 7.57 -12.46 12.40
CA GLN A 127 9.04 -12.49 12.52
C GLN A 127 9.80 -12.72 11.20
N PHE A 128 9.50 -11.93 10.17
CA PHE A 128 10.11 -12.08 8.84
C PHE A 128 10.94 -10.86 8.39
N ALA A 129 11.13 -9.84 9.21
CA ALA A 129 12.00 -8.70 8.85
C ALA A 129 13.21 -8.52 9.79
N THR A 130 13.70 -9.60 10.42
CA THR A 130 14.95 -9.56 11.19
C THR A 130 16.11 -8.92 10.41
N PRO A 131 16.36 -9.26 9.12
CA PRO A 131 17.43 -8.62 8.35
C PRO A 131 17.28 -7.11 8.16
N PHE A 132 16.06 -6.59 8.22
CA PHE A 132 15.81 -5.15 8.15
C PHE A 132 16.30 -4.42 9.42
N PHE A 133 16.06 -5.01 10.59
CA PHE A 133 16.47 -4.43 11.86
C PHE A 133 17.95 -4.64 12.16
N GLU A 134 18.58 -5.68 11.60
CA GLU A 134 20.04 -5.87 11.67
C GLU A 134 20.82 -4.77 10.94
N LEU A 135 20.20 -4.14 9.94
CA LEU A 135 20.79 -3.01 9.23
C LEU A 135 20.56 -1.66 9.93
N ASN A 136 19.92 -1.65 11.10
CA ASN A 136 19.67 -0.43 11.84
C ASN A 136 21.01 0.19 12.31
N PRO A 137 21.39 1.39 11.82
CA PRO A 137 22.61 2.05 12.27
C PRO A 137 22.46 2.73 13.63
N ILE A 138 21.24 2.80 14.17
CA ILE A 138 20.93 3.46 15.44
C ILE A 138 21.30 2.51 16.59
N PRO A 139 22.12 2.96 17.57
CA PRO A 139 22.43 2.16 18.76
C PRO A 139 21.16 1.75 19.52
N SER A 140 21.20 0.62 20.22
CA SER A 140 20.07 0.19 21.05
C SER A 140 19.83 1.19 22.17
N GLY A 141 18.59 1.69 22.26
CA GLY A 141 18.26 2.75 23.20
C GLY A 141 16.86 3.31 23.00
N SER A 142 16.42 4.12 23.97
CA SER A 142 15.22 4.92 23.84
C SER A 142 15.60 6.34 23.45
N TYR A 143 14.99 6.83 22.39
CA TYR A 143 15.28 8.12 21.81
C TYR A 143 14.04 8.99 21.84
N GLY A 144 14.20 10.23 22.26
CA GLY A 144 13.13 11.22 22.25
C GLY A 144 13.35 12.31 23.28
N PHE A 145 12.44 13.27 23.29
CA PHE A 145 12.52 14.45 24.14
C PHE A 145 11.25 14.58 24.98
N GLY A 146 11.39 14.61 26.30
CA GLY A 146 10.27 14.73 27.23
C GLY A 146 9.32 13.54 27.18
N ARG A 147 8.05 13.78 26.84
CA ARG A 147 6.99 12.75 26.76
C ARG A 147 7.00 11.95 25.45
N PHE A 148 7.86 12.32 24.50
CA PHE A 148 8.11 11.55 23.28
C PHE A 148 9.26 10.60 23.54
N SER A 149 9.00 9.30 23.45
CA SER A 149 9.99 8.24 23.60
C SER A 149 9.69 7.18 22.55
N TYR A 150 10.69 6.87 21.74
CA TYR A 150 10.64 5.90 20.65
C TYR A 150 11.76 4.88 20.85
N SER A 151 11.49 3.63 20.49
CA SER A 151 12.52 2.60 20.42
C SER A 151 13.45 2.86 19.23
N ASP A 152 14.68 2.33 19.26
CA ASP A 152 15.60 2.33 18.13
C ASP A 152 14.94 1.71 16.87
N ARG A 153 14.14 0.66 17.05
CA ARG A 153 13.38 0.02 15.98
C ARG A 153 12.29 0.93 15.40
N ASP A 154 11.55 1.62 16.27
CA ASP A 154 10.47 2.51 15.84
C ASP A 154 11.04 3.68 15.02
N LEU A 155 12.15 4.26 15.48
CA LEU A 155 12.84 5.32 14.73
C LEU A 155 13.37 4.83 13.40
N TRP A 156 13.95 3.62 13.34
CA TRP A 156 14.44 3.05 12.09
C TRP A 156 13.31 2.85 11.08
N VAL A 157 12.20 2.25 11.51
CA VAL A 157 11.00 2.08 10.69
C VAL A 157 10.43 3.43 10.26
N MET A 158 10.42 4.43 11.14
CA MET A 158 9.94 5.78 10.83
C MET A 158 10.81 6.47 9.79
N ILE A 159 12.15 6.43 9.94
CA ILE A 159 13.10 7.02 8.99
C ILE A 159 12.97 6.38 7.61
N VAL A 160 12.97 5.05 7.56
CA VAL A 160 12.82 4.34 6.28
C VAL A 160 11.44 4.56 5.68
N GLY A 161 10.38 4.47 6.49
CA GLY A 161 9.00 4.66 6.05
C GLY A 161 8.76 6.04 5.46
N TRP A 162 9.11 7.11 6.18
CA TRP A 162 8.99 8.47 5.66
C TRP A 162 9.97 8.78 4.54
N GLY A 163 11.17 8.21 4.55
CA GLY A 163 12.11 8.28 3.43
C GLY A 163 11.51 7.67 2.16
N LEU A 164 10.81 6.55 2.29
CA LEU A 164 10.10 5.88 1.20
C LEU A 164 8.89 6.69 0.73
N VAL A 165 8.10 7.28 1.66
CA VAL A 165 7.03 8.24 1.32
C VAL A 165 7.58 9.38 0.48
N ALA A 166 8.66 10.03 0.92
CA ALA A 166 9.27 11.13 0.21
C ALA A 166 9.77 10.71 -1.18
N LEU A 167 10.45 9.56 -1.27
CA LEU A 167 10.95 9.02 -2.53
C LEU A 167 9.80 8.75 -3.51
N VAL A 168 8.75 8.05 -3.07
CA VAL A 168 7.58 7.72 -3.91
C VAL A 168 6.80 8.97 -4.28
N ALA A 169 6.64 9.93 -3.36
CA ALA A 169 5.99 11.21 -3.64
C ALA A 169 6.74 12.01 -4.71
N VAL A 170 8.08 12.10 -4.62
CA VAL A 170 8.91 12.75 -5.64
C VAL A 170 8.82 12.01 -6.97
N MET A 171 8.89 10.68 -6.97
CA MET A 171 8.74 9.87 -8.18
C MET A 171 7.38 10.13 -8.84
N VAL A 172 6.27 10.05 -8.09
CA VAL A 172 4.92 10.32 -8.60
C VAL A 172 4.82 11.77 -9.07
N TYR A 173 5.36 12.74 -8.34
CA TYR A 173 5.39 14.14 -8.76
C TYR A 173 6.06 14.30 -10.14
N LEU A 174 7.24 13.72 -10.34
CA LEU A 174 7.96 13.77 -11.62
C LEU A 174 7.16 13.08 -12.74
N LEU A 175 6.61 11.89 -12.48
CA LEU A 175 5.75 11.17 -13.42
C LEU A 175 4.51 11.98 -13.82
N MET A 176 3.90 12.70 -12.87
CA MET A 176 2.71 13.51 -13.10
C MET A 176 2.97 14.81 -13.86
N HIS A 177 4.21 15.31 -13.84
CA HIS A 177 4.65 16.45 -14.66
C HIS A 177 5.13 16.04 -16.05
N SER A 178 5.26 14.74 -16.31
CA SER A 178 5.64 14.20 -17.61
C SER A 178 4.46 14.20 -18.61
N PRO A 179 4.71 13.97 -19.93
CA PRO A 179 3.64 13.76 -20.90
C PRO A 179 2.66 12.64 -20.53
N TRP A 180 3.12 11.61 -19.80
CA TRP A 180 2.26 10.52 -19.34
C TRP A 180 1.20 11.00 -18.36
N GLY A 181 1.60 11.81 -17.35
CA GLY A 181 0.67 12.39 -16.38
C GLY A 181 -0.36 13.34 -17.01
N ARG A 182 0.02 14.08 -18.07
CA ARG A 182 -0.91 14.93 -18.82
C ARG A 182 -2.03 14.13 -19.49
N VAL A 183 -1.71 12.93 -20.01
CA VAL A 183 -2.72 12.04 -20.60
C VAL A 183 -3.67 11.52 -19.53
N LEU A 184 -3.17 11.12 -18.36
CA LEU A 184 -4.02 10.66 -17.25
C LEU A 184 -5.01 11.72 -16.79
N ARG A 185 -4.54 12.96 -16.59
CA ARG A 185 -5.41 14.09 -16.25
C ARG A 185 -6.46 14.32 -17.33
N GLY A 186 -6.08 14.24 -18.61
CA GLY A 186 -7.03 14.30 -19.72
C GLY A 186 -8.09 13.19 -19.66
N ILE A 187 -7.69 11.96 -19.33
CA ILE A 187 -8.61 10.82 -19.18
C ILE A 187 -9.60 11.05 -18.04
N ARG A 188 -9.14 11.67 -16.94
CA ARG A 188 -9.99 12.02 -15.81
C ARG A 188 -11.05 13.07 -16.17
N GLU A 189 -10.71 14.05 -16.99
CA GLU A 189 -11.62 15.12 -17.41
C GLU A 189 -12.60 14.66 -18.49
N ASP A 190 -12.10 14.06 -19.58
CA ASP A 190 -12.91 13.56 -20.68
C ASP A 190 -12.18 12.41 -21.42
N GLU A 191 -12.60 11.19 -21.11
CA GLU A 191 -12.07 9.97 -21.73
C GLU A 191 -12.33 9.89 -23.23
N ASP A 192 -13.49 10.35 -23.71
CA ASP A 192 -13.86 10.27 -25.12
C ASP A 192 -13.07 11.27 -25.95
N ALA A 193 -12.79 12.46 -25.41
CA ALA A 193 -11.90 13.45 -26.03
C ALA A 193 -10.46 12.92 -26.17
N VAL A 194 -9.91 12.30 -25.13
CA VAL A 194 -8.57 11.70 -25.20
C VAL A 194 -8.52 10.54 -26.19
N ARG A 195 -9.60 9.75 -26.30
CA ARG A 195 -9.73 8.68 -27.28
C ARG A 195 -9.82 9.23 -28.71
N ALA A 196 -10.52 10.34 -28.93
CA ALA A 196 -10.60 11.01 -30.23
C ALA A 196 -9.23 11.55 -30.71
N LEU A 197 -8.33 11.90 -29.77
CA LEU A 197 -6.94 12.26 -30.05
C LEU A 197 -6.03 11.05 -30.36
N GLY A 198 -6.60 9.84 -30.50
CA GLY A 198 -5.89 8.61 -30.87
C GLY A 198 -5.06 7.99 -29.75
N LYS A 199 -5.26 8.40 -28.49
CA LYS A 199 -4.55 7.80 -27.34
C LYS A 199 -5.26 6.52 -26.87
N ASN A 200 -4.47 5.49 -26.55
CA ASN A 200 -4.98 4.24 -25.99
C ASN A 200 -5.36 4.41 -24.51
N VAL A 201 -6.55 4.93 -24.24
CA VAL A 201 -7.05 5.20 -22.87
C VAL A 201 -6.98 3.96 -21.98
N PHE A 202 -7.36 2.79 -22.50
CA PHE A 202 -7.30 1.54 -21.74
C PHE A 202 -5.88 1.21 -21.25
N GLY A 203 -4.87 1.36 -22.13
CA GLY A 203 -3.47 1.14 -21.77
C GLY A 203 -2.98 2.08 -20.67
N PHE A 204 -3.34 3.36 -20.73
CA PHE A 204 -2.99 4.33 -19.70
C PHE A 204 -3.68 4.05 -18.36
N LYS A 205 -4.96 3.62 -18.39
CA LYS A 205 -5.69 3.20 -17.17
C LYS A 205 -5.08 1.95 -16.53
N ILE A 206 -4.66 0.96 -17.32
CA ILE A 206 -3.93 -0.23 -16.81
C ILE A 206 -2.63 0.19 -16.15
N GLN A 207 -1.85 1.07 -16.79
CA GLN A 207 -0.58 1.56 -16.23
C GLN A 207 -0.80 2.33 -14.93
N SER A 208 -1.85 3.16 -14.86
CA SER A 208 -2.25 3.85 -13.63
C SER A 208 -2.62 2.86 -12.52
N LEU A 209 -3.43 1.85 -12.83
CA LEU A 209 -3.85 0.83 -11.87
C LEU A 209 -2.64 0.05 -11.34
N LEU A 210 -1.73 -0.33 -12.24
CA LEU A 210 -0.48 -1.03 -11.91
C LEU A 210 0.43 -0.19 -11.02
N LEU A 211 0.70 1.07 -11.39
CA LEU A 211 1.56 1.94 -10.60
C LEU A 211 0.99 2.19 -9.20
N GLY A 212 -0.28 2.59 -9.09
CA GLY A 212 -0.90 2.84 -7.79
C GLY A 212 -1.09 1.56 -6.95
N GLY A 213 -1.28 0.41 -7.61
CA GLY A 213 -1.38 -0.90 -6.96
C GLY A 213 -0.04 -1.38 -6.42
N VAL A 214 1.05 -1.20 -7.17
CA VAL A 214 2.42 -1.50 -6.70
C VAL A 214 2.79 -0.59 -5.53
N ILE A 215 2.45 0.70 -5.58
CA ILE A 215 2.67 1.63 -4.46
C ILE A 215 1.85 1.19 -3.23
N GLY A 216 0.60 0.74 -3.42
CA GLY A 216 -0.21 0.13 -2.36
C GLY A 216 0.40 -1.15 -1.80
N GLY A 217 0.92 -2.03 -2.66
CA GLY A 217 1.64 -3.24 -2.25
C GLY A 217 2.90 -2.92 -1.46
N LEU A 218 3.65 -1.91 -1.86
CA LEU A 218 4.81 -1.40 -1.14
C LEU A 218 4.43 -0.85 0.25
N ALA A 219 3.29 -0.17 0.38
CA ALA A 219 2.76 0.21 1.68
C ALA A 219 2.45 -1.01 2.56
N GLY A 220 1.89 -2.07 1.98
CA GLY A 220 1.69 -3.36 2.65
C GLY A 220 2.99 -4.04 3.10
N VAL A 221 4.02 -4.02 2.27
CA VAL A 221 5.37 -4.50 2.64
C VAL A 221 5.90 -3.68 3.82
N MET A 222 5.79 -2.36 3.77
CA MET A 222 6.24 -1.48 4.86
C MET A 222 5.46 -1.74 6.16
N PHE A 223 4.16 -1.99 6.06
CA PHE A 223 3.31 -2.42 7.18
C PHE A 223 3.83 -3.71 7.79
N ALA A 224 4.06 -4.74 6.96
CA ALA A 224 4.56 -6.04 7.41
C ALA A 224 5.92 -5.91 8.12
N ILE A 225 6.83 -5.10 7.58
CA ILE A 225 8.15 -4.85 8.19
C ILE A 225 8.00 -4.15 9.55
N GLY A 226 7.20 -3.08 9.62
CA GLY A 226 7.01 -2.30 10.85
C GLY A 226 6.38 -3.11 11.97
N PHE A 227 5.32 -3.87 11.67
CA PHE A 227 4.56 -4.61 12.68
C PHE A 227 5.08 -6.01 12.98
N GLN A 228 5.96 -6.57 12.14
CA GLN A 228 6.46 -7.95 12.27
C GLN A 228 5.38 -9.03 12.32
N SER A 229 4.15 -8.70 11.91
CA SER A 229 3.01 -9.60 11.82
C SER A 229 2.12 -9.21 10.66
N VAL A 230 1.65 -10.21 9.91
CA VAL A 230 0.67 -10.05 8.84
C VAL A 230 -0.45 -11.04 9.10
N GLN A 231 -1.65 -10.54 9.41
CA GLN A 231 -2.86 -11.33 9.63
C GLN A 231 -3.93 -10.89 8.64
N PRO A 232 -4.82 -11.77 8.15
CA PRO A 232 -5.80 -11.37 7.14
C PRO A 232 -6.77 -10.32 7.70
N ASP A 233 -7.16 -10.47 8.96
CA ASP A 233 -8.15 -9.62 9.62
C ASP A 233 -7.67 -8.19 9.90
N THR A 234 -6.36 -7.90 9.74
CA THR A 234 -5.86 -6.51 9.78
C THR A 234 -6.09 -5.75 8.49
N PHE A 235 -6.42 -6.43 7.37
CA PHE A 235 -6.58 -5.82 6.04
C PHE A 235 -8.06 -5.70 5.64
N ASN A 236 -8.88 -5.13 6.52
CA ASN A 236 -10.30 -4.93 6.22
C ASN A 236 -10.51 -3.82 5.18
N PRO A 237 -11.55 -3.93 4.32
CA PRO A 237 -11.93 -2.88 3.36
C PRO A 237 -12.09 -1.49 3.97
N GLU A 238 -12.43 -1.41 5.27
CA GLU A 238 -12.49 -0.16 6.05
C GLU A 238 -11.24 0.72 5.91
N ILE A 239 -10.05 0.11 5.86
CA ILE A 239 -8.79 0.84 5.72
C ILE A 239 -8.79 1.70 4.45
N THR A 240 -9.33 1.21 3.34
CA THR A 240 -9.38 2.01 2.11
C THR A 240 -10.23 3.27 2.30
N PHE A 241 -11.29 3.23 3.12
CA PHE A 241 -12.08 4.43 3.42
C PHE A 241 -11.27 5.44 4.25
N PHE A 242 -10.42 4.99 5.18
CA PHE A 242 -9.47 5.89 5.83
C PHE A 242 -8.47 6.48 4.83
N LEU A 243 -7.98 5.71 3.85
CA LEU A 243 -7.13 6.25 2.79
C LEU A 243 -7.85 7.30 1.95
N TRP A 244 -9.14 7.13 1.70
CA TRP A 244 -9.98 8.17 1.09
C TRP A 244 -10.04 9.44 1.94
N THR A 245 -10.16 9.33 3.27
CA THR A 245 -10.14 10.51 4.15
C THR A 245 -8.79 11.24 4.16
N VAL A 246 -7.69 10.54 3.90
CA VAL A 246 -6.36 11.17 3.76
C VAL A 246 -6.23 11.96 2.45
N LEU A 247 -7.02 11.62 1.43
CA LEU A 247 -7.00 12.29 0.13
C LEU A 247 -7.92 13.51 0.02
N LEU A 248 -8.89 13.63 0.94
CA LEU A 248 -9.85 14.74 1.00
C LEU A 248 -9.24 15.95 1.72
#